data_AF-A0A1Z5R6Q2-F1
#
_entry.id   AF-A0A1Z5R6Q2-F1
#
_cell.length_a   1.000
_cell.length_b   1.000
_cell.length_c   1.000
_cell.angle_alpha   90.00
_cell.angle_beta   90.00
_cell.angle_gamma   90.00
#
_symmetry.space_group_name_H-M   'P 1'
#
loop_
_entity.id
_entity.type
_entity.pdbx_description
1 polymer ?
#
loop_
_entity_poly.entity_id
_entity_poly.type
_entity_poly.pdbx_seq_one_letter_code
_entity_poly.pdbx_strand_id
1 'polypeptide(L)'
;MNLRLVRAWLNNSNDPIQGIDKKYDHYWKDVAKEYNKHSPKEERRSAAVLKNHWNRYAPIVMKFNHCWNRMQNAHASGESNDQIMVRAHAVFSNENSDKPFLLEYWWREVKGQPKWDRVYPPIENKRTKLNASGAYTSSSNQDTDEASAEVHRRPIGQKAAKAQKKGKGKVSSHCSEGYLSNDIVNSFNDFQLKKLQAIEKMAEATSEHAKAIAKQAAANEEKIRDKKLNKYLKLVTVDTASFSAEQKAGHDIMLKCLTKELFPADES
;
A
#
# COMPACT_ATOMS: atom_id res chain seq x y z
N MET A 1 23.39 -9.02 -2.91
CA MET A 1 23.96 -8.44 -1.66
C MET A 1 22.91 -8.24 -0.57
N ASN A 2 21.77 -7.63 -0.88
CA ASN A 2 20.79 -7.19 0.14
C ASN A 2 20.10 -8.34 0.87
N LEU A 3 19.57 -9.33 0.15
CA LEU A 3 18.86 -10.46 0.76
C LEU A 3 19.73 -11.30 1.70
N ARG A 4 20.99 -11.53 1.29
CA ARG A 4 21.99 -12.24 2.10
C ARG A 4 22.30 -11.51 3.42
N LEU A 5 22.33 -10.18 3.39
CA LEU A 5 22.50 -9.37 4.60
C LEU A 5 21.27 -9.45 5.51
N VAL A 6 20.06 -9.42 4.95
CA VAL A 6 18.82 -9.58 5.71
C VAL A 6 18.79 -10.90 6.44
N ARG A 7 19.07 -12.00 5.74
CA ARG A 7 19.12 -13.34 6.34
C ARG A 7 20.21 -13.46 7.40
N ALA A 8 21.41 -12.93 7.14
CA ALA A 8 22.48 -12.92 8.13
C ALA A 8 22.09 -12.13 9.38
N TRP A 9 21.40 -11.00 9.21
CA TRP A 9 20.87 -10.23 10.33
C TRP A 9 19.80 -11.01 11.10
N LEU A 10 18.85 -11.66 10.41
CA LEU A 10 17.78 -12.46 11.03
C LEU A 10 18.32 -13.67 11.81
N ASN A 11 19.27 -14.41 11.24
CA ASN A 11 19.91 -15.55 11.90
C ASN A 11 20.60 -15.15 13.21
N ASN A 12 21.28 -14.00 13.22
CA ASN A 12 21.92 -13.45 14.42
C ASN A 12 20.94 -12.78 15.38
N SER A 13 19.72 -12.51 14.93
CA SER A 13 18.68 -11.80 15.66
C SER A 13 17.73 -12.70 16.43
N ASN A 14 17.51 -13.91 15.89
CA ASN A 14 16.60 -14.90 16.44
C ASN A 14 17.33 -15.97 17.28
N ASP A 15 18.66 -15.86 17.51
CA ASP A 15 19.41 -16.79 18.37
C ASP A 15 18.99 -16.62 19.85
N PRO A 16 18.29 -17.60 20.44
CA PRO A 16 17.81 -17.52 21.82
C PRO A 16 18.93 -17.71 22.87
N ILE A 17 20.14 -18.10 22.44
CA ILE A 17 21.26 -18.41 23.34
C ILE A 17 22.14 -17.18 23.59
N GLN A 18 22.31 -16.33 22.57
CA GLN A 18 23.21 -15.17 22.57
C GLN A 18 22.47 -13.83 22.71
N GLY A 19 21.39 -13.84 23.49
CA GLY A 19 20.49 -12.70 23.66
C GLY A 19 21.21 -11.39 24.00
N ILE A 20 21.00 -10.41 23.11
CA ILE A 20 20.88 -8.94 23.29
C ILE A 20 22.03 -8.17 23.97
N ASP A 21 22.90 -8.79 24.76
CA ASP A 21 23.87 -8.10 25.63
C ASP A 21 25.29 -8.05 25.04
N LYS A 22 25.40 -8.09 23.71
CA LYS A 22 26.67 -7.85 23.02
C LYS A 22 26.85 -6.36 22.83
N LYS A 23 28.03 -5.81 23.17
CA LYS A 23 28.42 -4.46 22.69
C LYS A 23 28.13 -4.42 21.20
N TYR A 24 27.46 -3.36 20.76
CA TYR A 24 26.90 -3.18 19.42
C TYR A 24 27.88 -3.54 18.28
N ASP A 25 29.19 -3.36 18.50
CA ASP A 25 30.24 -3.73 17.55
C ASP A 25 30.49 -5.23 17.41
N HIS A 26 30.30 -6.03 18.46
CA HIS A 26 30.40 -7.49 18.38
C HIS A 26 29.23 -8.09 17.58
N TYR A 27 28.04 -7.50 17.70
CA TYR A 27 26.87 -7.94 16.94
C TYR A 27 27.12 -7.86 15.42
N TRP A 28 27.59 -6.72 14.92
CA TRP A 28 27.87 -6.56 13.49
C TRP A 28 29.03 -7.43 13.01
N LYS A 29 29.98 -7.77 13.88
CA LYS A 29 31.03 -8.75 13.56
C LYS A 29 30.45 -10.15 13.34
N ASP A 30 29.47 -10.56 14.13
CA ASP A 30 28.83 -11.88 13.97
C ASP A 30 27.88 -11.91 12.75
N VAL A 31 27.16 -10.81 12.50
CA VAL A 31 26.43 -10.63 11.23
C VAL A 31 27.37 -10.71 10.03
N ALA A 32 28.56 -10.10 10.10
CA ALA A 32 29.55 -10.18 9.03
C ALA A 32 30.13 -11.59 8.85
N LYS A 33 30.36 -12.34 9.94
CA LYS A 33 30.78 -13.75 9.84
C LYS A 33 29.73 -14.59 9.12
N GLU A 34 28.47 -14.46 9.53
CA GLU A 34 27.36 -15.19 8.91
C GLU A 34 27.19 -14.77 7.44
N TYR A 35 27.22 -13.45 7.16
CA TYR A 35 27.18 -12.93 5.81
C TYR A 35 28.32 -13.49 4.96
N ASN A 36 29.54 -13.60 5.48
CA ASN A 36 30.72 -14.04 4.71
C ASN A 36 30.92 -15.56 4.66
N LYS A 37 30.08 -16.35 5.35
CA LYS A 37 30.26 -17.81 5.52
C LYS A 37 30.43 -18.58 4.22
N HIS A 38 29.66 -18.22 3.19
CA HIS A 38 29.67 -18.81 1.85
C HIS A 38 30.21 -17.83 0.80
N SER A 39 31.07 -16.87 1.19
CA SER A 39 31.64 -15.89 0.26
C SER A 39 33.11 -16.20 -0.05
N PRO A 40 33.53 -16.13 -1.33
CA PRO A 40 34.92 -16.03 -1.73
C PRO A 40 35.62 -14.88 -1.00
N LYS A 41 36.94 -14.98 -0.81
CA LYS A 41 37.71 -14.06 0.05
C LYS A 41 37.63 -12.61 -0.45
N GLU A 42 37.55 -12.44 -1.76
CA GLU A 42 37.50 -11.18 -2.51
C GLU A 42 36.14 -10.47 -2.37
N GLU A 43 35.07 -11.23 -2.12
CA GLU A 43 33.71 -10.71 -1.97
C GLU A 43 33.31 -10.46 -0.51
N ARG A 44 34.20 -10.77 0.43
CA ARG A 44 33.91 -10.59 1.85
C ARG A 44 33.70 -9.12 2.18
N ARG A 45 32.66 -8.85 2.96
CA ARG A 45 32.32 -7.50 3.42
C ARG A 45 32.65 -7.34 4.89
N SER A 46 33.18 -6.16 5.25
CA SER A 46 33.46 -5.84 6.64
C SER A 46 32.16 -5.54 7.40
N ALA A 47 32.20 -5.72 8.72
CA ALA A 47 31.08 -5.37 9.59
C ALA A 47 30.64 -3.91 9.43
N ALA A 48 31.58 -2.99 9.24
CA ALA A 48 31.29 -1.57 9.02
C ALA A 48 30.52 -1.33 7.70
N VAL A 49 30.91 -2.00 6.61
CA VAL A 49 30.22 -1.88 5.32
C VAL A 49 28.78 -2.41 5.43
N LEU A 50 28.60 -3.58 6.04
CA LEU A 50 27.28 -4.19 6.21
C LEU A 50 26.38 -3.36 7.12
N LYS A 51 26.93 -2.81 8.21
CA LYS A 51 26.24 -1.89 9.12
C LYS A 51 25.78 -0.62 8.40
N ASN A 52 26.67 0.04 7.67
CA ASN A 52 26.34 1.27 6.95
C ASN A 52 25.27 1.01 5.89
N HIS A 53 25.37 -0.12 5.19
CA HIS A 53 24.37 -0.55 4.22
C HIS A 53 23.01 -0.79 4.90
N TRP A 54 22.98 -1.51 6.03
CA TRP A 54 21.75 -1.70 6.80
C TRP A 54 21.12 -0.37 7.23
N ASN A 55 21.92 0.51 7.83
CA ASN A 55 21.43 1.80 8.35
C ASN A 55 20.92 2.73 7.24
N ARG A 56 21.42 2.58 6.01
CA ARG A 56 20.91 3.32 4.85
C ARG A 56 19.52 2.85 4.41
N TYR A 57 19.29 1.54 4.38
CA TYR A 57 18.10 0.96 3.76
C TYR A 57 16.99 0.58 4.75
N ALA A 58 17.32 0.21 5.99
CA ALA A 58 16.34 -0.15 7.00
C ALA A 58 15.31 0.98 7.27
N PRO A 59 15.68 2.28 7.31
CA PRO A 59 14.70 3.35 7.45
C PRO A 59 13.71 3.44 6.28
N ILE A 60 14.16 3.15 5.05
CA ILE A 60 13.30 3.16 3.85
C ILE A 60 12.30 2.02 3.92
N VAL A 61 12.77 0.82 4.30
CA VAL A 61 11.92 -0.36 4.51
C VAL A 61 10.92 -0.14 5.65
N MET A 62 11.33 0.52 6.73
CA MET A 62 10.45 0.89 7.84
C MET A 62 9.36 1.89 7.41
N LYS A 63 9.70 2.91 6.61
CA LYS A 63 8.70 3.83 6.05
C LYS A 63 7.65 3.09 5.24
N PHE A 64 8.07 2.18 4.36
CA PHE A 64 7.13 1.35 3.60
C PHE A 64 6.28 0.47 4.52
N ASN A 65 6.87 -0.14 5.56
CA ASN A 65 6.13 -0.91 6.56
C ASN A 65 5.02 -0.08 7.23
N HIS A 66 5.27 1.21 7.47
CA HIS A 66 4.24 2.12 7.99
C HIS A 66 3.11 2.36 6.98
N CYS A 67 3.42 2.58 5.71
CA CYS A 67 2.41 2.69 4.64
C CYS A 67 1.58 1.40 4.55
N TRP A 68 2.23 0.23 4.56
CA TRP A 68 1.55 -1.07 4.57
C TRP A 68 0.62 -1.21 5.78
N ASN A 69 1.10 -0.94 6.99
CA ASN A 69 0.28 -1.07 8.21
C ASN A 69 -0.90 -0.10 8.20
N ARG A 70 -0.77 1.11 7.65
CA ARG A 70 -1.90 2.03 7.45
C ARG A 70 -2.96 1.45 6.53
N MET A 71 -2.55 0.87 5.40
CA MET A 71 -3.49 0.28 4.44
C MET A 71 -4.12 -1.00 4.97
N GLN A 72 -3.32 -1.81 5.67
CA GLN A 72 -3.78 -3.00 6.37
C GLN A 72 -4.73 -2.65 7.50
N ASN A 73 -4.57 -1.55 8.25
CA ASN A 73 -5.51 -1.21 9.32
C ASN A 73 -6.81 -0.60 8.79
N ALA A 74 -6.76 0.03 7.61
CA ALA A 74 -7.91 0.64 6.95
C ALA A 74 -8.65 -0.31 5.98
N HIS A 75 -8.26 -1.58 5.90
CA HIS A 75 -8.87 -2.53 4.97
C HIS A 75 -10.30 -2.88 5.37
N ALA A 76 -11.18 -3.03 4.37
CA ALA A 76 -12.53 -3.56 4.55
C ALA A 76 -12.53 -5.09 4.36
N SER A 77 -13.53 -5.79 4.90
CA SER A 77 -13.67 -7.23 4.68
C SER A 77 -13.83 -7.53 3.18
N GLY A 78 -12.98 -8.42 2.65
CA GLY A 78 -13.00 -8.85 1.25
C GLY A 78 -11.88 -8.30 0.35
N GLU A 79 -11.01 -7.43 0.85
CA GLU A 79 -9.85 -6.94 0.10
C GLU A 79 -8.65 -7.92 0.16
N SER A 80 -7.98 -8.16 -0.97
CA SER A 80 -6.82 -9.06 -1.03
C SER A 80 -5.53 -8.39 -0.58
N ASN A 81 -4.58 -9.17 -0.07
CA ASN A 81 -3.25 -8.67 0.30
C ASN A 81 -2.52 -7.97 -0.86
N ASP A 82 -2.78 -8.39 -2.10
CA ASP A 82 -2.21 -7.78 -3.29
C ASP A 82 -2.78 -6.38 -3.55
N GLN A 83 -4.07 -6.16 -3.29
CA GLN A 83 -4.71 -4.84 -3.38
C GLN A 83 -4.16 -3.90 -2.30
N ILE A 84 -3.98 -4.40 -1.07
CA ILE A 84 -3.34 -3.67 0.03
C ILE A 84 -1.89 -3.30 -0.35
N MET A 85 -1.17 -4.19 -1.03
CA MET A 85 0.20 -3.95 -1.52
C MET A 85 0.23 -2.80 -2.51
N VAL A 86 -0.66 -2.81 -3.51
CA VAL A 86 -0.76 -1.74 -4.51
C VAL A 86 -1.04 -0.40 -3.83
N ARG A 87 -1.98 -0.35 -2.89
CA ARG A 87 -2.27 0.87 -2.13
C ARG A 87 -1.08 1.33 -1.30
N ALA A 88 -0.36 0.41 -0.65
CA ALA A 88 0.83 0.74 0.14
C ALA A 88 1.95 1.35 -0.71
N HIS A 89 2.18 0.82 -1.93
CA HIS A 89 3.12 1.39 -2.91
C HIS A 89 2.71 2.79 -3.38
N ALA A 90 1.42 2.99 -3.67
CA ALA A 90 0.91 4.29 -4.09
C ALA A 90 1.11 5.35 -2.99
N VAL A 91 0.78 5.02 -1.73
CA VAL A 91 0.99 5.91 -0.59
C VAL A 91 2.47 6.21 -0.38
N PHE A 92 3.34 5.21 -0.47
CA PHE A 92 4.79 5.41 -0.33
C PHE A 92 5.32 6.34 -1.41
N SER A 93 4.95 6.15 -2.68
CA SER A 93 5.40 6.98 -3.79
C SER A 93 5.02 8.44 -3.56
N ASN A 94 3.75 8.69 -3.27
CA ASN A 94 3.22 10.03 -2.99
C ASN A 94 3.94 10.72 -1.82
N GLU A 95 4.28 9.98 -0.76
CA GLU A 95 4.96 10.52 0.43
C GLU A 95 6.49 10.67 0.25
N ASN A 96 7.08 10.13 -0.83
CA ASN A 96 8.52 10.10 -1.06
C ASN A 96 8.95 10.69 -2.42
N SER A 97 8.27 11.76 -2.85
CA SER A 97 8.59 12.50 -4.09
C SER A 97 8.47 11.64 -5.35
N ASP A 98 7.37 10.89 -5.44
CA ASP A 98 7.03 10.00 -6.56
C ASP A 98 8.06 8.89 -6.83
N LYS A 99 8.87 8.56 -5.82
CA LYS A 99 9.87 7.50 -5.91
C LYS A 99 9.24 6.14 -5.58
N PRO A 100 9.33 5.15 -6.46
CA PRO A 100 8.80 3.82 -6.18
C PRO A 100 9.60 3.13 -5.07
N PHE A 101 8.93 2.29 -4.30
CA PHE A 101 9.58 1.44 -3.32
C PHE A 101 10.15 0.18 -3.99
N LEU A 102 11.49 0.06 -4.02
CA LEU A 102 12.18 -1.04 -4.71
C LEU A 102 12.68 -2.16 -3.78
N LEU A 103 12.41 -2.07 -2.48
CA LEU A 103 12.97 -2.97 -1.45
C LEU A 103 11.91 -3.94 -0.89
N GLU A 104 10.91 -4.30 -1.68
CA GLU A 104 9.82 -5.18 -1.26
C GLU A 104 10.33 -6.55 -0.81
N TYR A 105 11.30 -7.14 -1.51
CA TYR A 105 11.92 -8.41 -1.11
C TYR A 105 12.54 -8.34 0.29
N TRP A 106 13.11 -7.18 0.66
CA TRP A 106 13.69 -6.97 1.99
C TRP A 106 12.55 -6.89 3.01
N TRP A 107 11.55 -6.05 2.73
CA TRP A 107 10.40 -5.87 3.58
C TRP A 107 9.69 -7.20 3.88
N ARG A 108 9.46 -8.05 2.86
CA ARG A 108 8.81 -9.36 3.02
C ARG A 108 9.56 -10.31 3.96
N GLU A 109 10.89 -10.26 3.99
CA GLU A 109 11.71 -11.11 4.87
C GLU A 109 11.72 -10.60 6.32
N VAL A 110 11.58 -9.29 6.54
CA VAL A 110 11.61 -8.70 7.89
C VAL A 110 10.23 -8.48 8.51
N LYS A 111 9.16 -8.39 7.71
CA LYS A 111 7.78 -8.21 8.18
C LYS A 111 7.38 -9.39 9.07
N GLY A 112 6.92 -9.10 10.30
CA GLY A 112 6.49 -10.11 11.27
C GLY A 112 7.65 -10.81 12.00
N GLN A 113 8.89 -10.35 11.82
CA GLN A 113 10.02 -10.85 12.59
C GLN A 113 10.04 -10.15 13.96
N PRO A 114 10.02 -10.88 15.10
CA PRO A 114 9.87 -10.28 16.43
C PRO A 114 10.90 -9.20 16.78
N LYS A 115 12.13 -9.34 16.30
CA LYS A 115 13.16 -8.31 16.51
C LYS A 115 12.96 -7.10 15.61
N TRP A 116 12.48 -7.27 14.39
CA TRP A 116 12.17 -6.15 13.50
C TRP A 116 11.11 -5.26 14.14
N ASP A 117 10.02 -5.85 14.64
CA ASP A 117 8.95 -5.12 15.31
C ASP A 117 9.42 -4.47 16.63
N ARG A 118 10.40 -5.07 17.33
CA ARG A 118 10.99 -4.47 18.53
C ARG A 118 11.92 -3.28 18.21
N VAL A 119 12.73 -3.38 17.16
CA VAL A 119 13.73 -2.36 16.80
C VAL A 119 13.10 -1.22 16.01
N TYR A 120 12.08 -1.53 15.21
CA TYR A 120 11.36 -0.62 14.35
C TYR A 120 9.86 -0.75 14.63
N PRO A 121 9.40 -0.36 15.84
CA PRO A 121 7.99 -0.47 16.19
C PRO A 121 7.14 0.34 15.21
N PRO A 122 5.91 -0.12 14.90
CA PRO A 122 4.95 0.72 14.21
C PRO A 122 4.80 2.04 14.97
N ILE A 123 4.85 3.17 14.25
CA ILE A 123 4.43 4.45 14.81
C ILE A 123 2.92 4.35 15.01
N GLU A 124 2.51 3.86 16.17
CA GLU A 124 1.15 4.03 16.65
C GLU A 124 0.99 5.52 16.90
N ASN A 125 0.14 6.15 16.09
CA ASN A 125 -0.43 7.43 16.47
C ASN A 125 -1.17 7.20 17.79
N LYS A 126 -0.53 7.51 18.92
CA LYS A 126 -1.20 7.78 20.19
C LYS A 126 -2.03 9.05 20.03
N ARG A 127 -3.02 9.02 19.14
CA ARG A 127 -4.06 10.02 19.07
C ARG A 127 -5.23 9.46 19.85
N THR A 128 -5.22 9.82 21.12
CA THR A 128 -6.35 9.99 22.03
C THR A 128 -7.69 9.78 21.34
N LYS A 129 -8.28 8.58 21.47
CA LYS A 129 -9.74 8.47 21.40
C LYS A 129 -10.25 9.06 22.70
N LEU A 130 -10.57 10.36 22.69
CA LEU A 130 -11.48 10.93 23.67
C LEU A 130 -12.85 10.32 23.36
N ASN A 131 -13.32 9.44 24.24
CA ASN A 131 -14.76 9.23 24.36
C ASN A 131 -15.39 10.51 24.91
N ALA A 132 -16.68 10.72 24.66
CA ALA A 132 -17.44 11.93 24.98
C ALA A 132 -17.55 12.28 26.50
N SER A 133 -16.78 11.61 27.36
CA SER A 133 -16.71 11.85 28.80
C SER A 133 -15.31 12.25 29.33
N GLY A 134 -14.30 12.40 28.48
CA GLY A 134 -13.03 13.03 28.87
C GLY A 134 -12.22 12.35 29.99
N ALA A 135 -12.35 11.03 30.19
CA ALA A 135 -11.60 10.31 31.22
C ALA A 135 -10.47 9.45 30.62
N TYR A 136 -9.28 9.53 31.22
CA TYR A 136 -8.13 8.67 30.90
C TYR A 136 -8.39 7.25 31.44
N THR A 137 -8.44 6.24 30.57
CA THR A 137 -8.35 4.84 31.03
C THR A 137 -6.89 4.44 31.13
N SER A 138 -6.39 4.38 32.36
CA SER A 138 -5.27 3.51 32.73
C SER A 138 -5.84 2.15 33.14
N SER A 139 -5.46 1.07 32.47
CA SER A 139 -5.71 -0.31 32.90
C SER A 139 -4.74 -1.17 32.08
N SER A 140 -3.66 -1.74 32.62
CA SER A 140 -3.52 -2.69 33.74
C SER A 140 -4.50 -3.85 33.63
N ASN A 141 -4.00 -4.94 33.02
CA ASN A 141 -4.47 -6.32 32.92
C ASN A 141 -5.77 -6.69 33.66
N GLN A 142 -6.71 -7.30 32.94
CA GLN A 142 -7.24 -8.62 33.31
C GLN A 142 -7.90 -9.35 32.14
N ASP A 143 -7.70 -10.67 32.15
CA ASP A 143 -8.10 -11.67 31.18
C ASP A 143 -9.63 -11.80 31.01
N THR A 144 -10.05 -12.09 29.77
CA THR A 144 -11.15 -13.03 29.51
C THR A 144 -11.02 -13.56 28.09
N ASP A 145 -11.21 -14.86 27.99
CA ASP A 145 -10.84 -15.76 26.90
C ASP A 145 -11.80 -15.71 25.70
N GLU A 146 -11.23 -16.01 24.54
CA GLU A 146 -11.79 -16.84 23.46
C GLU A 146 -11.87 -16.23 22.03
N ALA A 147 -11.05 -16.87 21.17
CA ALA A 147 -11.14 -17.09 19.73
C ALA A 147 -10.76 -15.98 18.73
N SER A 148 -9.45 -15.93 18.42
CA SER A 148 -8.83 -15.91 17.05
C SER A 148 -7.58 -15.03 16.91
N ALA A 149 -6.96 -14.60 18.01
CA ALA A 149 -5.59 -14.12 17.95
C ALA A 149 -4.64 -15.33 17.82
N GLU A 150 -3.93 -15.44 16.70
CA GLU A 150 -2.83 -16.38 16.54
C GLU A 150 -1.79 -16.12 17.64
N VAL A 151 -1.87 -16.90 18.71
CA VAL A 151 -1.03 -16.78 19.90
C VAL A 151 0.42 -17.04 19.47
N HIS A 152 1.16 -15.96 19.25
CA HIS A 152 2.61 -16.00 19.10
C HIS A 152 3.22 -16.59 20.38
N ARG A 153 3.50 -17.90 20.36
CA ARG A 153 4.21 -18.58 21.43
C ARG A 153 5.56 -17.89 21.62
N ARG A 154 5.81 -17.41 22.84
CA ARG A 154 7.09 -16.81 23.24
C ARG A 154 8.24 -17.79 22.89
N PRO A 155 9.37 -17.31 22.37
CA PRO A 155 10.53 -18.18 22.16
C PRO A 155 11.01 -18.77 23.49
N ILE A 156 11.53 -19.99 23.41
CA ILE A 156 12.00 -20.75 24.57
C ILE A 156 13.03 -19.94 25.38
N GLY A 157 12.86 -19.88 26.70
CA GLY A 157 13.74 -19.13 27.58
C GLY A 157 15.19 -19.63 27.52
N GLN A 158 16.15 -18.71 27.60
CA GLN A 158 17.60 -18.97 27.46
C GLN A 158 18.11 -20.13 28.34
N LYS A 159 17.59 -20.27 29.57
CA LYS A 159 17.94 -21.37 30.49
C LYS A 159 17.50 -22.73 29.96
N ALA A 160 16.30 -22.81 29.37
CA ALA A 160 15.79 -24.03 28.74
C ALA A 160 16.52 -24.36 27.42
N ALA A 161 16.88 -23.35 26.62
CA ALA A 161 17.67 -23.54 25.39
C ALA A 161 19.09 -24.08 25.68
N LYS A 162 19.76 -23.56 26.71
CA LYS A 162 21.09 -24.03 27.13
C LYS A 162 21.06 -25.44 27.72
N ALA A 163 19.98 -25.80 28.42
CA ALA A 163 19.80 -27.16 28.96
C ALA A 163 19.63 -28.20 27.85
N GLN A 164 18.87 -27.90 26.78
CA GLN A 164 18.67 -28.84 25.68
C GLN A 164 19.94 -29.11 24.84
N LYS A 165 20.83 -28.13 24.70
CA LYS A 165 22.06 -28.27 23.89
C LYS A 165 23.15 -29.12 24.59
N LYS A 166 23.06 -29.33 25.90
CA LYS A 166 23.99 -30.20 26.64
C LYS A 166 23.71 -31.71 26.49
N GLY A 167 22.56 -32.10 25.91
CA GLY A 167 22.10 -33.48 25.89
C GLY A 167 22.01 -34.18 24.52
N LYS A 168 22.27 -33.50 23.40
CA LYS A 168 22.14 -34.15 22.07
C LYS A 168 23.38 -33.92 21.20
N GLY A 169 24.10 -35.02 21.01
CA GLY A 169 25.18 -35.15 20.04
C GLY A 169 24.71 -34.92 18.60
N LYS A 170 25.69 -34.48 17.83
CA LYS A 170 25.79 -34.30 16.37
C LYS A 170 24.82 -35.17 15.56
N VAL A 171 23.88 -34.55 14.83
CA VAL A 171 23.25 -35.15 13.65
C VAL A 171 23.35 -34.16 12.49
N SER A 172 23.96 -34.64 11.42
CA SER A 172 24.09 -33.99 10.11
C SER A 172 22.71 -33.76 9.52
N SER A 173 22.36 -32.50 9.23
CA SER A 173 21.18 -32.16 8.43
C SER A 173 21.66 -31.79 7.03
N HIS A 174 21.41 -32.70 6.09
CA HIS A 174 21.50 -32.43 4.67
C HIS A 174 20.20 -31.72 4.28
N CYS A 175 20.25 -30.39 4.14
CA CYS A 175 19.19 -29.60 3.51
C CYS A 175 19.75 -29.05 2.20
N SER A 176 19.13 -29.45 1.10
CA SER A 176 19.49 -29.08 -0.26
C SER A 176 19.67 -27.57 -0.42
N GLU A 177 20.82 -27.24 -0.97
CA GLU A 177 21.36 -25.93 -1.21
C GLU A 177 20.72 -25.32 -2.46
N GLY A 178 19.85 -24.33 -2.27
CA GLY A 178 19.25 -23.55 -3.36
C GLY A 178 19.58 -22.07 -3.17
N TYR A 179 20.77 -21.64 -3.62
CA TYR A 179 21.11 -20.22 -3.68
C TYR A 179 20.22 -19.54 -4.73
N LEU A 180 19.24 -18.76 -4.30
CA LEU A 180 18.55 -17.84 -5.21
C LEU A 180 19.52 -16.71 -5.57
N SER A 181 20.02 -16.73 -6.81
CA SER A 181 20.92 -15.71 -7.37
C SER A 181 20.28 -14.32 -7.31
N ASN A 182 21.11 -13.27 -7.22
CA ASN A 182 20.61 -11.87 -7.30
C ASN A 182 19.83 -11.63 -8.60
N ASP A 183 20.05 -12.41 -9.65
CA ASP A 183 19.31 -12.35 -10.91
C ASP A 183 17.82 -12.71 -10.75
N ILE A 184 17.50 -13.66 -9.88
CA ILE A 184 16.11 -14.04 -9.59
C ILE A 184 15.39 -12.90 -8.85
N VAL A 185 16.10 -12.22 -7.95
CA VAL A 185 15.57 -11.06 -7.21
C VAL A 185 15.38 -9.87 -8.14
N ASN A 186 16.33 -9.60 -9.04
CA ASN A 186 16.22 -8.52 -10.02
C ASN A 186 15.10 -8.81 -11.04
N SER A 187 14.99 -10.04 -11.52
CA SER A 187 13.90 -10.47 -12.40
C SER A 187 12.52 -10.30 -11.75
N PHE A 188 12.40 -10.60 -10.45
CA PHE A 188 11.17 -10.34 -9.70
C PHE A 188 10.87 -8.84 -9.58
N ASN A 189 11.88 -8.00 -9.32
CA ASN A 189 11.70 -6.54 -9.26
C ASN A 189 11.25 -5.97 -10.62
N ASP A 190 11.86 -6.43 -11.71
CA ASP A 190 11.48 -6.03 -13.06
C ASP A 190 10.04 -6.47 -13.40
N PHE A 191 9.65 -7.66 -12.95
CA PHE A 191 8.28 -8.15 -13.11
C PHE A 191 7.26 -7.29 -12.35
N GLN A 192 7.57 -6.89 -11.12
CA GLN A 192 6.68 -6.01 -10.34
C GLN A 192 6.60 -4.60 -10.95
N LEU A 193 7.72 -4.05 -11.45
CA LEU A 193 7.73 -2.77 -12.14
C LEU A 193 6.84 -2.79 -13.39
N LYS A 194 6.92 -3.87 -14.18
CA LYS A 194 6.05 -4.08 -15.34
C LYS A 194 4.57 -4.21 -14.95
N LYS A 195 4.27 -4.89 -13.82
CA LYS A 195 2.89 -5.01 -13.31
C LYS A 195 2.31 -3.65 -12.92
N LEU A 196 3.09 -2.80 -12.26
CA LEU A 196 2.67 -1.44 -11.90
C LEU A 196 2.42 -0.57 -13.13
N GLN A 197 3.31 -0.61 -14.11
CA GLN A 197 3.12 0.09 -15.39
C GLN A 197 1.86 -0.37 -16.13
N ALA A 198 1.53 -1.66 -16.06
CA ALA A 198 0.30 -2.18 -16.66
C ALA A 198 -0.96 -1.64 -15.95
N ILE A 199 -0.94 -1.56 -14.62
CA ILE A 199 -2.05 -1.00 -13.83
C ILE A 199 -2.24 0.48 -14.15
N GLU A 200 -1.14 1.24 -14.22
CA GLU A 200 -1.15 2.66 -14.57
C GLU A 200 -1.76 2.88 -15.97
N LYS A 201 -1.31 2.11 -16.97
CA LYS A 201 -1.89 2.16 -18.32
C LYS A 201 -3.37 1.82 -18.35
N MET A 202 -3.81 0.84 -17.54
CA MET A 202 -5.24 0.53 -17.44
C MET A 202 -6.02 1.66 -16.77
N ALA A 203 -5.47 2.33 -15.76
CA ALA A 203 -6.10 3.47 -15.10
C ALA A 203 -6.19 4.70 -16.02
N GLU A 204 -5.16 4.93 -16.85
CA GLU A 204 -5.19 5.96 -17.88
C GLU A 204 -6.27 5.67 -18.93
N ALA A 205 -6.33 4.42 -19.42
CA ALA A 205 -7.35 4.00 -20.39
C ALA A 205 -8.79 4.14 -19.85
N THR A 206 -9.04 3.85 -18.57
CA THR A 206 -10.37 4.06 -17.98
C THR A 206 -10.70 5.55 -17.82
N SER A 207 -9.72 6.39 -17.48
CA SER A 207 -9.89 7.85 -17.43
C SER A 207 -10.22 8.43 -18.81
N GLU A 208 -9.51 8.00 -19.84
CA GLU A 208 -9.77 8.42 -21.23
C GLU A 208 -11.16 7.97 -21.71
N HIS A 209 -11.55 6.72 -21.40
CA HIS A 209 -12.88 6.22 -21.75
C HIS A 209 -13.99 7.03 -21.06
N ALA A 210 -13.84 7.34 -19.77
CA ALA A 210 -14.79 8.19 -19.04
C ALA A 210 -14.90 9.60 -19.64
N LYS A 211 -13.77 10.21 -20.04
CA LYS A 211 -13.77 11.52 -20.73
C LYS A 211 -14.48 11.46 -22.08
N ALA A 212 -14.29 10.38 -22.84
CA ALA A 212 -14.95 10.18 -24.13
C ALA A 212 -16.48 10.06 -23.96
N ILE A 213 -16.96 9.31 -22.96
CA ILE A 213 -18.39 9.21 -22.63
C ILE A 213 -18.95 10.58 -22.27
N ALA A 214 -18.27 11.34 -21.41
CA ALA A 214 -18.73 12.68 -21.02
C ALA A 214 -18.83 13.63 -22.22
N LYS A 215 -17.85 13.60 -23.14
CA LYS A 215 -17.87 14.40 -24.36
C LYS A 215 -19.03 14.01 -25.29
N GLN A 216 -19.33 12.71 -25.41
CA GLN A 216 -20.44 12.24 -26.21
C GLN A 216 -21.80 12.60 -25.61
N ALA A 217 -21.93 12.57 -24.27
CA ALA A 217 -23.12 13.05 -23.57
C ALA A 217 -23.37 14.53 -23.83
N ALA A 218 -22.35 15.39 -23.67
CA ALA A 218 -22.45 16.82 -23.96
C ALA A 218 -22.83 17.10 -25.44
N ALA A 219 -22.22 16.38 -26.39
CA ALA A 219 -22.56 16.51 -27.81
C ALA A 219 -24.01 16.08 -28.13
N ASN A 220 -24.55 15.11 -27.39
CA ASN A 220 -25.95 14.71 -27.53
C ASN A 220 -26.90 15.75 -26.94
N GLU A 221 -26.56 16.36 -25.80
CA GLU A 221 -27.32 17.46 -25.21
C GLU A 221 -27.39 18.68 -26.14
N GLU A 222 -26.27 19.03 -26.78
CA GLU A 222 -26.19 20.11 -27.78
C GLU A 222 -27.10 19.81 -28.99
N LYS A 223 -27.06 18.58 -29.52
CA LYS A 223 -28.00 18.16 -30.59
C LYS A 223 -29.46 18.21 -30.17
N ILE A 224 -29.77 17.87 -28.92
CA ILE A 224 -31.14 17.99 -28.38
C ILE A 224 -31.53 19.47 -28.33
N ARG A 225 -30.63 20.35 -27.87
CA ARG A 225 -30.84 21.80 -27.84
C ARG A 225 -31.08 22.37 -29.24
N ASP A 226 -30.30 21.97 -30.25
CA ASP A 226 -30.47 22.40 -31.64
C ASP A 226 -31.81 21.99 -32.24
N LYS A 227 -32.28 20.78 -31.94
CA LYS A 227 -33.62 20.32 -32.37
C LYS A 227 -34.72 21.16 -31.73
N LYS A 228 -34.60 21.47 -30.44
CA LYS A 228 -35.54 22.35 -29.72
C LYS A 228 -35.51 23.77 -30.30
N LEU A 229 -34.33 24.33 -30.57
CA LEU A 229 -34.16 25.66 -31.16
C LEU A 229 -34.78 25.74 -32.56
N ASN A 230 -34.56 24.74 -33.41
CA ASN A 230 -35.19 24.67 -34.72
C ASN A 230 -36.72 24.61 -34.64
N LYS A 231 -37.27 23.88 -33.65
CA LYS A 231 -38.72 23.83 -33.42
C LYS A 231 -39.27 25.19 -32.95
N TYR A 232 -38.54 25.88 -32.07
CA TYR A 232 -38.86 27.23 -31.62
C TYR A 232 -38.90 28.21 -32.78
N LEU A 233 -37.84 28.24 -33.62
CA LEU A 233 -37.77 29.10 -34.80
C LEU A 233 -38.96 28.87 -35.75
N LYS A 234 -39.29 27.60 -36.03
CA LYS A 234 -40.47 27.27 -36.85
C LYS A 234 -41.75 27.84 -36.26
N LEU A 235 -41.99 27.68 -34.95
CA LEU A 235 -43.20 28.16 -34.29
C LEU A 235 -43.31 29.69 -34.32
N VAL A 236 -42.21 30.41 -34.13
CA VAL A 236 -42.18 31.89 -34.19
C VAL A 236 -42.56 32.40 -35.59
N THR A 237 -42.18 31.67 -36.64
CA THR A 237 -42.47 32.07 -38.03
C THR A 237 -43.87 31.71 -38.54
N VAL A 238 -44.68 30.97 -37.77
CA VAL A 238 -46.04 30.60 -38.20
C VAL A 238 -46.95 31.83 -38.16
N ASP A 239 -47.65 32.09 -39.27
CA ASP A 239 -48.70 33.10 -39.33
C ASP A 239 -49.90 32.64 -38.47
N THR A 240 -50.27 33.46 -37.49
CA THR A 240 -51.35 33.19 -36.53
C THR A 240 -52.62 33.99 -36.82
N ALA A 241 -52.67 34.75 -37.92
CA ALA A 241 -53.84 35.58 -38.27
C ALA A 241 -55.14 34.76 -38.40
N SER A 242 -55.03 33.51 -38.89
CA SER A 242 -56.14 32.58 -39.09
C SER A 242 -56.48 31.71 -37.88
N PHE A 243 -55.74 31.81 -36.77
CA PHE A 243 -55.95 30.96 -35.59
C PHE A 243 -57.15 31.42 -34.76
N SER A 244 -57.91 30.45 -34.22
CA SER A 244 -58.91 30.70 -33.19
C SER A 244 -58.27 31.18 -31.87
N ALA A 245 -59.06 31.76 -30.96
CA ALA A 245 -58.56 32.24 -29.67
C ALA A 245 -57.87 31.13 -28.84
N GLU A 246 -58.42 29.90 -28.87
CA GLU A 246 -57.85 28.73 -28.19
C GLU A 246 -56.53 28.28 -28.82
N GLN A 247 -56.45 28.30 -30.16
CA GLN A 247 -55.22 27.96 -30.89
C GLN A 247 -54.10 28.96 -30.65
N LYS A 248 -54.43 30.27 -30.57
CA LYS A 248 -53.46 31.32 -30.20
C LYS A 248 -52.95 31.12 -28.79
N ALA A 249 -53.82 30.84 -27.83
CA ALA A 249 -53.42 30.56 -26.44
C ALA A 249 -52.49 29.34 -26.34
N GLY A 250 -52.80 28.24 -27.06
CA GLY A 250 -51.96 27.04 -27.10
C GLY A 250 -50.58 27.28 -27.73
N HIS A 251 -50.52 28.05 -28.82
CA HIS A 251 -49.26 28.43 -29.48
C HIS A 251 -48.37 29.27 -28.55
N ASP A 252 -48.97 30.23 -27.85
CA ASP A 252 -48.27 31.12 -26.92
C ASP A 252 -47.71 30.37 -25.69
N ILE A 253 -48.45 29.38 -25.19
CA ILE A 253 -47.98 28.48 -24.12
C ILE A 253 -46.77 27.66 -24.58
N MET A 254 -46.83 27.07 -25.77
CA MET A 254 -45.74 26.24 -26.30
C MET A 254 -44.47 27.06 -26.53
N LEU A 255 -44.61 28.30 -27.03
CA LEU A 255 -43.48 29.24 -27.15
C LEU A 255 -42.87 29.55 -25.78
N LYS A 256 -43.68 29.88 -24.77
CA LYS A 256 -43.19 30.16 -23.41
C LYS A 256 -42.46 28.97 -22.79
N CYS A 257 -42.94 27.73 -23.00
CA CYS A 257 -42.25 26.52 -22.53
C CYS A 257 -40.88 26.35 -23.19
N LEU A 258 -40.80 26.45 -24.52
CA LEU A 258 -39.52 26.32 -25.23
C LEU A 258 -38.55 27.44 -24.89
N THR A 259 -39.03 28.68 -24.71
CA THR A 259 -38.20 29.81 -24.29
C THR A 259 -37.55 29.55 -22.93
N LYS A 260 -38.29 29.05 -21.93
CA LYS A 260 -37.75 28.72 -20.61
C LYS A 260 -36.68 27.62 -20.66
N GLU A 261 -36.87 26.61 -21.52
CA GLU A 261 -35.90 25.52 -21.66
C GLU A 261 -34.63 25.91 -22.43
N LEU A 262 -34.75 26.80 -23.42
CA LEU A 262 -33.63 27.23 -24.27
C LEU A 262 -32.86 28.43 -23.69
N PHE A 263 -33.53 29.27 -22.92
CA PHE A 263 -33.00 30.50 -22.34
C PHE A 263 -33.39 30.56 -20.85
N PRO A 264 -32.80 29.69 -20.00
CA PRO A 264 -32.96 29.83 -18.57
C PRO A 264 -32.46 31.23 -18.16
N ALA A 265 -33.23 31.94 -17.35
CA ALA A 265 -32.80 33.24 -16.85
C ALA A 265 -31.57 33.04 -15.95
N ASP A 266 -30.49 33.79 -16.20
CA ASP A 266 -29.40 33.92 -15.23
C ASP A 266 -29.98 34.60 -13.98
N GLU A 267 -30.21 33.82 -12.92
CA GLU A 267 -30.37 34.37 -11.58
C GLU A 267 -28.97 34.84 -11.11
N SER A 268 -28.60 36.06 -11.53
CA SER A 268 -27.53 36.85 -10.90
C SER A 268 -27.97 37.46 -9.58
#